data_AF-F0YE35-F1
#
_entry.id   AF-F0YE35-F1
#
_cell.length_a   1.000
_cell.length_b   1.000
_cell.length_c   1.000
_cell.angle_alpha   90.00
_cell.angle_beta   90.00
_cell.angle_gamma   90.00
#
_symmetry.space_group_name_H-M   'P 1'
#
loop_
_entity.id
_entity.type
_entity.pdbx_description
1 polymer ?
#
loop_
_entity_poly.entity_id
_entity_poly.type
_entity_poly.pdbx_seq_one_letter_code
_entity_poly.pdbx_strand_id
1 'polypeptide(L)' 'LFGLVKRLSDCDANRVFQEPVDTTLVTDYLDVVAQPMDFGTMRRKVVAGAYGSLAAVERDLALIYGN' A
#
# COMPACT_ATOMS: atom_id res chain seq x y z
N LEU A 1 0.51 -14.81 -2.86
CA LEU A 1 0.29 -13.39 -2.52
C LEU A 1 1.19 -12.43 -3.30
N PHE A 2 2.49 -12.71 -3.49
CA PHE A 2 3.40 -11.80 -4.22
C PHE A 2 2.92 -11.46 -5.62
N GLY A 3 2.57 -12.47 -6.43
CA GLY A 3 2.02 -12.26 -7.77
C GLY A 3 0.68 -11.51 -7.80
N LEU A 4 -0.11 -11.55 -6.72
CA LEU A 4 -1.35 -10.79 -6.61
C LEU A 4 -1.05 -9.30 -6.41
N VAL A 5 -0.23 -8.97 -5.40
CA VAL A 5 0.17 -7.58 -5.12
C VAL A 5 0.89 -6.98 -6.31
N LYS A 6 1.73 -7.75 -7.02
CA LYS A 6 2.37 -7.29 -8.25
C LYS A 6 1.34 -6.89 -9.31
N ARG A 7 0.35 -7.74 -9.61
CA ARG A 7 -0.67 -7.41 -10.63
C ARG A 7 -1.52 -6.20 -10.25
N LEU A 8 -1.88 -6.05 -8.97
CA LEU A 8 -2.60 -4.86 -8.48
C LEU A 8 -1.75 -3.60 -8.66
N SER A 9 -0.45 -3.70 -8.35
CA SER A 9 0.52 -2.62 -8.52
C SER A 9 0.77 -2.29 -10.00
N ASP A 10 0.74 -3.27 -10.90
CA ASP A 10 0.86 -3.05 -12.35
C ASP A 10 -0.38 -2.31 -12.93
N CYS A 11 -1.53 -2.33 -12.24
CA CYS A 11 -2.72 -1.55 -12.63
C CYS A 11 -2.62 -0.06 -12.29
N ASP A 12 -1.70 0.34 -11.40
CA ASP A 12 -1.42 1.75 -11.09
C ASP A 12 -0.52 2.37 -12.17
N ALA A 13 -1.13 2.68 -13.32
CA ALA A 13 -0.45 3.18 -14.51
C ALA A 13 0.35 4.48 -14.24
N ASN A 14 -0.16 5.33 -13.35
CA ASN A 14 0.46 6.60 -12.99
C ASN A 14 1.52 6.47 -11.89
N ARG A 15 1.69 5.27 -11.33
CA ARG A 15 2.67 4.95 -10.29
C ARG A 15 2.50 5.78 -9.01
N VAL A 16 1.28 6.26 -8.73
CA VAL A 16 0.98 7.14 -7.59
C VAL A 16 1.15 6.40 -6.26
N PHE A 17 0.87 5.09 -6.24
CA PHE A 17 0.80 4.29 -5.02
C PHE A 17 1.97 3.30 -4.90
N GLN A 18 3.05 3.51 -5.64
CA GLN A 18 4.16 2.54 -5.72
C GLN A 18 5.03 2.50 -4.47
N GLU A 19 5.13 3.61 -3.75
CA GLU A 19 5.96 3.81 -2.57
C GLU A 19 5.23 4.71 -1.56
N PRO A 20 5.64 4.74 -0.27
CA PRO A 20 5.02 5.61 0.72
C PRO A 20 5.17 7.09 0.36
N VAL A 21 4.20 7.90 0.76
CA VAL A 21 4.33 9.36 0.70
C VAL A 21 5.43 9.82 1.66
N ASP A 22 6.32 10.68 1.20
CA ASP A 22 7.36 11.30 2.02
C ASP A 22 6.77 12.41 2.89
N THR A 23 6.55 12.12 4.17
CA THR A 23 5.98 13.05 5.14
C THR A 23 6.92 14.18 5.54
N THR A 24 8.20 14.12 5.14
CA THR A 24 9.11 15.28 5.30
C THR A 24 8.87 16.34 4.22
N LEU A 25 8.31 15.93 3.07
CA LEU A 25 7.93 16.81 1.97
C LEU A 25 6.45 17.22 2.04
N VAL A 26 5.57 16.27 2.41
CA VAL A 26 4.13 16.49 2.57
C VAL A 26 3.81 16.42 4.06
N THR A 27 4.05 17.53 4.76
CA THR A 27 4.09 17.55 6.23
C THR A 27 2.71 17.44 6.90
N ASP A 28 1.63 17.76 6.19
CA ASP A 28 0.23 17.66 6.63
C ASP A 28 -0.42 16.31 6.24
N TYR A 29 0.32 15.41 5.58
CA TYR A 29 -0.24 14.17 5.05
C TYR A 29 -0.90 13.31 6.14
N LEU A 30 -0.27 13.21 7.31
CA LEU A 30 -0.76 12.38 8.41
C LEU A 30 -1.94 13.01 9.18
N ASP A 31 -2.23 14.29 8.94
CA ASP A 31 -3.43 14.94 9.50
C ASP A 31 -4.70 14.47 8.77
N VAL A 32 -4.56 14.03 7.51
CA VAL A 32 -5.65 13.53 6.66
C VAL A 32 -5.63 12.01 6.58
N VAL A 33 -4.45 11.42 6.37
CA VAL A 33 -4.26 9.99 6.13
C VAL A 33 -3.78 9.31 7.42
N ALA A 34 -4.73 8.80 8.19
CA ALA A 34 -4.45 8.19 9.49
C ALA A 34 -3.67 6.86 9.41
N GLN A 35 -3.87 6.09 8.34
CA GLN A 35 -3.21 4.79 8.13
C GLN A 35 -2.64 4.69 6.71
N PRO A 36 -1.44 5.27 6.45
CA PRO A 36 -0.82 5.21 5.14
C PRO A 36 -0.59 3.78 4.66
N MET A 37 -0.83 3.54 3.36
CA MET A 37 -0.51 2.28 2.70
C MET A 37 -0.12 2.53 1.24
N ASP A 38 0.71 1.65 0.71
CA ASP A 38 1.23 1.71 -0.66
C ASP A 38 1.66 0.30 -1.11
N PHE A 39 1.83 0.11 -2.43
CA PHE A 39 2.21 -1.19 -2.98
C PHE A 39 3.63 -1.62 -2.58
N GLY A 40 4.56 -0.70 -2.31
CA GLY A 40 5.89 -1.00 -1.78
C GLY A 40 5.83 -1.63 -0.39
N THR A 41 5.02 -1.06 0.50
CA THR A 41 4.74 -1.60 1.82
C THR A 41 4.03 -2.96 1.74
N MET A 42 3.02 -3.11 0.87
CA MET A 42 2.37 -4.41 0.66
C MET A 42 3.34 -5.48 0.14
N ARG A 43 4.24 -5.14 -0.80
CA ARG A 43 5.29 -6.07 -1.28
C ARG A 43 6.21 -6.52 -0.14
N ARG A 44 6.68 -5.59 0.70
CA ARG A 44 7.50 -5.89 1.89
C ARG A 44 6.77 -6.82 2.85
N LYS A 45 5.49 -6.56 3.14
CA LYS A 45 4.64 -7.40 4.01
C LYS A 45 4.45 -8.81 3.44
N VAL A 46 4.28 -8.96 2.12
CA VAL A 46 4.24 -10.29 1.50
C VAL A 46 5.56 -11.05 1.68
N VAL A 47 6.70 -10.41 1.40
CA VAL A 47 8.03 -11.05 1.52
C VAL A 47 8.31 -11.46 2.97
N ALA A 48 7.88 -10.64 3.93
CA ALA A 48 8.00 -10.94 5.36
C ALA A 48 6.99 -11.98 5.87
N GLY A 49 6.07 -12.49 5.05
CA GLY A 49 5.03 -13.43 5.47
C GLY A 49 3.99 -12.81 6.41
N ALA A 50 3.84 -11.48 6.42
CA ALA A 50 2.98 -10.76 7.36
C ALA A 50 1.47 -10.88 7.06
N TYR A 51 1.09 -11.42 5.90
CA TYR A 51 -0.30 -11.66 5.54
C TYR A 51 -0.69 -13.11 5.82
N GLY A 52 -1.44 -13.32 6.91
CA GLY A 52 -2.00 -14.64 7.25
C GLY A 52 -3.24 -15.04 6.43
N SER A 53 -3.84 -14.12 5.69
CA SER A 53 -5.04 -14.38 4.88
C SER A 53 -5.19 -13.39 3.72
N LEU A 54 -6.03 -13.74 2.74
CA LEU A 54 -6.38 -12.82 1.64
C LEU A 54 -7.12 -11.57 2.15
N ALA A 55 -7.98 -11.73 3.15
CA ALA A 55 -8.67 -10.62 3.81
C ALA A 55 -7.68 -9.60 4.43
N ALA A 56 -6.49 -10.04 4.86
CA ALA A 56 -5.47 -9.12 5.34
C ALA A 56 -4.85 -8.28 4.20
N VAL A 57 -4.73 -8.84 3.00
CA VAL A 57 -4.30 -8.10 1.79
C VAL A 57 -5.39 -7.13 1.34
N GLU A 58 -6.65 -7.55 1.35
CA GLU A 58 -7.80 -6.71 0.96
C GLU A 58 -7.94 -5.47 1.87
N ARG A 59 -7.72 -5.63 3.19
CA ARG A 59 -7.75 -4.50 4.13
C ARG A 59 -6.68 -3.45 3.82
N ASP A 60 -5.44 -3.88 3.55
CA ASP A 60 -4.37 -2.94 3.17
C ASP A 60 -4.64 -2.30 1.80
N LEU A 61 -5.18 -3.07 0.84
CA LEU A 61 -5.56 -2.51 -0.45
C LEU A 61 -6.64 -1.43 -0.28
N ALA A 62 -7.59 -1.63 0.64
CA ALA A 62 -8.63 -0.64 0.96
C ALA A 62 -8.09 0.67 1.50
N LEU A 63 -6.96 0.65 2.21
CA LEU A 63 -6.28 1.87 2.66
C LEU A 63 -5.68 2.65 1.48
N ILE A 64 -5.26 2.00 0.39
CA ILE A 64 -4.64 2.70 -0.75
C ILE A 64 -5.64 3.62 -1.47
N TYR A 65 -6.89 3.17 -1.63
CA TYR A 65 -7.94 3.93 -2.35
C TYR A 65 -8.97 4.61 -1.45
N GLY A 66 -9.02 4.25 -0.17
CA GLY A 66 -9.94 4.82 0.82
C GLY A 66 -9.36 5.96 1.65
N ASN A 67 -8.06 6.24 1.49
CA ASN A 67 -7.37 7.39 2.07
C ASN A 67 -7.40 8.61 1.13
#